data_AF-A0A270PBS7-F1
#
_entry.id   AF-A0A270PBS7-F1
#
_cell.length_a   1.000
_cell.length_b   1.000
_cell.length_c   1.000
_cell.angle_alpha   90.00
_cell.angle_beta   90.00
_cell.angle_gamma   90.00
#
_symmetry.space_group_name_H-M   'P 1'
#
loop_
_entity.id
_entity.type
_entity.pdbx_description
1 polymer ?
#
loop_
_entity_poly.entity_id
_entity_poly.type
_entity_poly.pdbx_seq_one_letter_code
_entity_poly.pdbx_strand_id
1 'polypeptide(L)'
;MARQCALVLFVGLIPRAETYRESFQEFDLNGWFGTTTKGVFQIEHAERIPEIVSRAFALARTGRPGPVVIGLPEDMLRDRVQAQAVEPIRALQSVPGQDAIAQLEHLLATASKPLVILGGGGWTPQATRQVQHWPNATSCRLPSTLTAWT
;
A
#
# COMPACT_ATOMS: atom_id res chain seq x y z
N MET A 1 -11.80 -8.53 -11.65
CA MET A 1 -10.53 -8.74 -10.91
C MET A 1 -10.15 -7.44 -10.20
N ALA A 2 -9.96 -7.45 -8.87
CA ALA A 2 -9.67 -6.23 -8.12
C ALA A 2 -8.23 -5.78 -8.39
N ARG A 3 -8.06 -4.79 -9.28
CA ARG A 3 -6.79 -4.10 -9.48
C ARG A 3 -6.34 -3.53 -8.13
N GLN A 4 -5.12 -3.85 -7.72
CA GLN A 4 -4.50 -3.26 -6.53
C GLN A 4 -4.20 -1.80 -6.85
N CYS A 5 -5.07 -0.90 -6.41
CA CYS A 5 -4.96 0.52 -6.66
C CYS A 5 -4.56 1.22 -5.36
N ALA A 6 -3.58 2.11 -5.44
CA ALA A 6 -3.34 3.07 -4.36
C ALA A 6 -4.46 4.12 -4.43
N LEU A 7 -5.26 4.21 -3.37
CA LEU A 7 -6.35 5.18 -3.25
C LEU A 7 -6.10 6.03 -2.01
N VAL A 8 -6.19 7.35 -2.16
CA VAL A 8 -6.21 8.29 -1.03
C VAL A 8 -7.58 8.96 -1.05
N LEU A 9 -8.38 8.73 0.00
CA LEU A 9 -9.71 9.30 0.15
C LEU A 9 -9.66 10.46 1.14
N PHE A 10 -10.06 11.64 0.69
CA PHE A 10 -10.25 12.80 1.56
C PHE A 10 -11.71 12.87 2.00
N VAL A 11 -11.93 12.99 3.30
CA VAL A 11 -13.26 13.01 3.92
C VAL A 11 -13.41 14.31 4.69
N GLY A 12 -14.41 15.11 4.35
CA GLY A 12 -14.77 16.29 5.14
C GLY A 12 -15.34 15.88 6.49
N LEU A 13 -14.90 16.54 7.54
CA LEU A 13 -15.39 16.36 8.91
C LEU A 13 -16.05 17.66 9.39
N ILE A 14 -16.85 17.54 10.45
CA ILE A 14 -17.42 18.67 11.18
C ILE A 14 -16.31 19.64 11.67
N PRO A 15 -16.65 20.90 11.96
CA PRO A 15 -15.72 21.83 12.59
C PRO A 15 -15.16 21.28 13.91
N ARG A 16 -13.88 21.53 14.20
CA ARG A 16 -13.20 21.07 15.42
C ARG A 16 -13.97 21.43 16.69
N ALA A 17 -14.51 22.65 16.77
CA ALA A 17 -15.26 23.16 17.93
C ALA A 17 -16.59 22.42 18.19
N GLU A 18 -17.09 21.69 17.19
CA GLU A 18 -18.36 20.96 17.23
C GLU A 18 -18.20 19.46 17.52
N THR A 19 -16.96 19.01 17.75
CA THR A 19 -16.66 17.63 18.13
C THR A 19 -17.15 17.34 19.55
N TYR A 20 -17.70 16.15 19.78
CA TYR A 20 -18.35 15.71 21.02
C TYR A 20 -19.58 16.52 21.42
N ARG A 21 -20.25 17.15 20.45
CA ARG A 21 -21.48 17.93 20.67
C ARG A 21 -22.72 17.30 20.03
N GLU A 22 -22.60 16.05 19.61
CA GLU A 22 -23.67 15.33 18.89
C GLU A 22 -24.09 16.09 17.64
N SER A 23 -23.11 16.69 16.98
CA SER A 23 -23.33 17.47 15.77
C SER A 23 -23.87 16.60 14.65
N PHE A 24 -24.78 17.15 13.86
CA PHE A 24 -25.31 16.48 12.69
C PHE A 24 -24.15 16.21 11.71
N GLN A 25 -23.87 14.93 11.44
CA GLN A 25 -22.72 14.39 10.66
C GLN A 25 -21.43 14.09 11.45
N GLU A 26 -21.44 14.17 12.78
CA GLU A 26 -20.33 13.64 13.59
C GLU A 26 -20.26 12.10 13.47
N PHE A 27 -19.07 11.56 13.16
CA PHE A 27 -18.80 10.13 13.23
C PHE A 27 -17.31 9.85 13.48
N ASP A 28 -17.00 8.71 14.10
CA ASP A 28 -15.62 8.27 14.33
C ASP A 28 -15.00 7.72 13.03
N LEU A 29 -14.18 8.54 12.39
CA LEU A 29 -13.49 8.19 11.16
C LEU A 29 -12.62 6.92 11.30
N ASN A 30 -11.93 6.76 12.44
CA ASN A 30 -11.08 5.60 12.66
C ASN A 30 -11.91 4.35 12.93
N GLY A 31 -12.98 4.46 13.72
CA GLY A 31 -13.93 3.37 13.95
C GLY A 31 -14.55 2.85 12.65
N TRP A 32 -14.82 3.72 11.68
CA TRP A 32 -15.43 3.35 10.39
C TRP A 32 -14.42 2.75 9.39
N PHE A 33 -13.23 3.34 9.27
CA PHE A 33 -12.28 2.98 8.20
C PHE A 33 -11.05 2.19 8.66
N GLY A 34 -10.81 2.08 9.96
CA GLY A 34 -9.58 1.53 10.53
C GLY A 34 -9.33 0.06 10.19
N THR A 35 -10.39 -0.72 9.92
CA THR A 35 -10.28 -2.15 9.58
C THR A 35 -10.25 -2.43 8.09
N THR A 36 -10.66 -1.47 7.26
CA THR A 36 -10.81 -1.63 5.80
C THR A 36 -9.74 -0.89 5.00
N THR A 37 -8.95 -0.05 5.66
CA THR A 37 -7.93 0.79 5.03
C THR A 37 -6.55 0.52 5.61
N LYS A 38 -5.50 0.91 4.88
CA LYS A 38 -4.12 0.79 5.35
C LYS A 38 -3.79 1.77 6.48
N GLY A 39 -4.57 2.83 6.59
CA GLY A 39 -4.38 3.86 7.58
C GLY A 39 -5.45 4.94 7.45
N VAL A 40 -5.76 5.51 8.60
CA VAL A 40 -6.65 6.65 8.75
C VAL A 40 -5.83 7.77 9.38
N PHE A 41 -5.89 8.94 8.78
CA PHE A 41 -5.27 10.16 9.28
C PHE A 41 -6.35 11.22 9.48
N GLN A 42 -6.11 12.16 10.39
CA GLN A 42 -6.92 13.36 10.55
C GLN A 42 -5.98 14.55 10.59
N ILE A 43 -6.28 15.59 9.80
CA ILE A 43 -5.47 16.81 9.74
C ILE A 43 -6.16 17.89 10.57
N GLU A 44 -5.77 18.04 11.83
CA GLU A 44 -6.35 19.07 12.71
C GLU A 44 -5.69 20.44 12.54
N HIS A 45 -4.48 20.46 11.99
CA HIS A 45 -3.65 21.64 11.84
C HIS A 45 -3.21 21.78 10.38
N ALA A 46 -3.56 22.89 9.75
CA ALA A 46 -3.36 23.11 8.32
C ALA A 46 -1.87 23.11 7.93
N GLU A 47 -0.97 23.51 8.82
CA GLU A 47 0.48 23.50 8.59
C GLU A 47 1.04 22.08 8.37
N ARG A 48 0.31 21.04 8.81
CA ARG A 48 0.71 19.63 8.67
C ARG A 48 0.23 19.00 7.37
N ILE A 49 -0.56 19.71 6.55
CA ILE A 49 -1.07 19.18 5.27
C ILE A 49 0.05 18.59 4.41
N PRO A 50 1.18 19.28 4.15
CA PRO A 50 2.23 18.73 3.29
C PRO A 50 2.78 17.39 3.81
N GLU A 51 3.08 17.31 5.11
CA GLU A 51 3.60 16.11 5.77
C GLU A 51 2.61 14.93 5.68
N ILE A 52 1.38 15.14 6.11
CA ILE A 52 0.38 14.07 6.24
C ILE A 52 -0.05 13.56 4.86
N VAL A 53 -0.24 14.45 3.89
CA VAL A 53 -0.56 14.06 2.52
C VAL A 53 0.58 13.23 1.93
N SER A 54 1.84 13.69 2.06
CA SER A 54 3.01 12.94 1.57
C SER A 54 3.09 11.53 2.20
N ARG A 55 2.87 11.43 3.51
CA ARG A 55 2.82 10.15 4.23
C ARG A 55 1.68 9.25 3.78
N ALA A 56 0.49 9.80 3.56
CA ALA A 56 -0.67 9.03 3.12
C ALA A 56 -0.45 8.43 1.73
N PHE A 57 0.11 9.19 0.79
CA PHE A 57 0.47 8.67 -0.54
C PHE A 57 1.57 7.60 -0.46
N ALA A 58 2.59 7.81 0.37
CA ALA A 58 3.63 6.80 0.59
C ALA A 58 3.05 5.52 1.19
N LEU A 59 2.19 5.62 2.19
CA LEU A 59 1.52 4.47 2.82
C LEU A 59 0.62 3.75 1.81
N ALA A 60 -0.19 4.47 1.03
CA ALA A 60 -1.06 3.89 0.02
C ALA A 60 -0.29 3.07 -1.03
N ARG A 61 0.96 3.45 -1.32
CA ARG A 61 1.84 2.81 -2.33
C ARG A 61 2.81 1.76 -1.77
N THR A 62 3.17 1.82 -0.49
CA THR A 62 4.21 0.94 0.11
C THR A 62 3.71 -0.50 0.27
N GLY A 63 4.53 -1.49 -0.08
CA GLY A 63 4.11 -2.89 -0.03
C GLY A 63 2.94 -3.19 -0.99
N ARG A 64 1.87 -3.82 -0.50
CA ARG A 64 0.64 -4.01 -1.28
C ARG A 64 -0.13 -2.68 -1.39
N PRO A 65 -0.40 -2.16 -2.60
CA PRO A 65 -1.19 -0.94 -2.76
C PRO A 65 -2.59 -1.09 -2.17
N GLY A 66 -3.09 -0.04 -1.53
CA GLY A 66 -4.40 -0.06 -0.91
C GLY A 66 -4.87 1.32 -0.44
N PRO A 67 -6.10 1.40 0.07
CA PRO A 67 -6.73 2.67 0.42
C PRO A 67 -6.15 3.26 1.71
N VAL A 68 -6.07 4.59 1.76
CA VAL A 68 -5.75 5.40 2.93
C VAL A 68 -6.79 6.51 3.02
N VAL A 69 -7.26 6.82 4.23
CA VAL A 69 -8.28 7.85 4.47
C VAL A 69 -7.67 9.03 5.21
N ILE A 70 -8.04 10.25 4.82
CA ILE A 70 -7.63 11.50 5.46
C ILE A 70 -8.88 12.31 5.80
N GLY A 71 -9.12 12.51 7.09
CA GLY A 71 -10.15 13.40 7.63
C GLY A 71 -9.70 14.85 7.63
N LEU A 72 -10.59 15.73 7.19
CA LEU A 72 -10.37 17.17 7.05
C LEU A 72 -11.50 17.94 7.76
N PRO A 73 -11.29 18.44 8.99
CA PRO A 73 -12.23 19.34 9.64
C PRO A 73 -12.50 20.57 8.75
N GLU A 74 -13.78 20.92 8.58
CA GLU A 74 -14.18 22.00 7.68
C GLU A 74 -13.53 23.35 8.04
N ASP A 75 -13.45 23.67 9.33
CA ASP A 75 -12.88 24.92 9.81
C ASP A 75 -11.36 24.99 9.58
N MET A 76 -10.66 23.87 9.71
CA MET A 76 -9.22 23.76 9.43
C MET A 76 -8.90 24.13 7.97
N LEU A 77 -9.77 23.80 7.02
CA LEU A 77 -9.57 24.15 5.60
C LEU A 77 -9.57 25.67 5.33
N ARG A 78 -10.04 26.47 6.29
CA ARG A 78 -10.07 27.93 6.20
C ARG A 78 -8.86 28.59 6.87
N ASP A 79 -8.03 27.81 7.60
CA ASP A 79 -6.86 28.31 8.29
C ASP A 79 -5.82 28.83 7.28
N ARG A 80 -5.30 30.04 7.52
CA ARG A 80 -4.22 30.63 6.71
C ARG A 80 -2.88 30.32 7.37
N VAL A 81 -2.09 29.48 6.72
CA VAL A 81 -0.77 29.06 7.22
C VAL A 81 0.31 29.26 6.17
N GLN A 82 1.54 29.52 6.64
CA GLN A 82 2.73 29.38 5.81
C GLN A 82 3.30 27.98 6.05
N ALA A 83 3.09 27.07 5.10
CA ALA A 83 3.62 25.72 5.16
C ALA A 83 4.68 25.52 4.07
N GLN A 84 5.77 24.84 4.42
CA GLN A 84 6.78 24.45 3.44
C GLN A 84 6.31 23.19 2.70
N ALA A 85 6.48 23.20 1.37
CA ALA A 85 6.30 21.98 0.60
C ALA A 85 7.32 20.93 1.05
N VAL A 86 6.88 19.69 1.15
CA VAL A 86 7.75 18.55 1.46
C VAL A 86 7.93 17.70 0.22
N GLU A 87 9.11 17.10 0.10
CA GLU A 87 9.36 16.12 -0.95
C GLU A 87 8.43 14.90 -0.79
N PRO A 88 7.93 14.32 -1.90
CA PRO A 88 7.14 13.10 -1.85
C PRO A 88 7.94 11.96 -1.21
N ILE A 89 7.39 11.37 -0.14
CA ILE A 89 8.01 10.21 0.50
C ILE A 89 7.96 9.04 -0.49
N ARG A 90 9.14 8.44 -0.76
CA ARG A 90 9.25 7.30 -1.66
C ARG A 90 8.65 6.06 -0.99
N ALA A 91 7.79 5.37 -1.74
CA ALA A 91 7.27 4.07 -1.31
C ALA A 91 8.42 3.05 -1.23
N LEU A 92 8.52 2.35 -0.10
CA LEU A 92 9.54 1.33 0.08
C LEU A 92 9.08 0.02 -0.56
N GLN A 93 10.01 -0.63 -1.24
CA GLN A 93 9.86 -2.02 -1.69
C GLN A 93 10.80 -2.88 -0.87
N SER A 94 10.25 -3.94 -0.26
CA SER A 94 11.08 -4.94 0.41
C SER A 94 11.73 -5.83 -0.64
N VAL A 95 13.04 -5.99 -0.54
CA VAL A 95 13.82 -6.92 -1.35
C VAL A 95 14.38 -8.01 -0.45
N PRO A 96 14.34 -9.30 -0.86
CA PRO A 96 14.94 -10.36 -0.06
C PRO A 96 16.45 -10.17 0.03
N GLY A 97 17.03 -10.46 1.20
CA GLY A 97 18.48 -10.46 1.40
C GLY A 97 19.17 -11.60 0.64
N GLN A 98 20.47 -11.47 0.42
CA GLN A 98 21.26 -12.45 -0.35
C GLN A 98 21.19 -13.85 0.27
N ASP A 99 21.25 -13.97 1.59
CA ASP A 99 21.16 -15.26 2.29
C ASP A 99 19.81 -15.96 2.08
N ALA A 100 18.72 -15.18 2.07
CA ALA A 100 17.38 -15.72 1.82
C ALA A 100 17.23 -16.22 0.38
N ILE A 101 17.87 -15.53 -0.58
CA ILE A 101 17.92 -15.97 -1.98
C ILE A 101 18.73 -17.27 -2.09
N ALA A 102 19.93 -17.33 -1.49
CA ALA A 102 20.76 -18.53 -1.51
C ALA A 102 20.06 -19.75 -0.88
N GLN A 103 19.35 -19.53 0.24
CA GLN A 103 18.55 -20.57 0.88
C GLN A 103 17.42 -21.07 -0.05
N LEU A 104 16.71 -20.15 -0.72
CA LEU A 104 15.67 -20.50 -1.69
C LEU A 104 16.24 -21.34 -2.84
N GLU A 105 17.38 -20.94 -3.41
CA GLU A 105 18.05 -21.67 -4.49
C GLU A 105 18.45 -23.09 -4.06
N HIS A 106 18.98 -23.25 -2.84
CA HIS A 106 19.32 -24.56 -2.29
C HIS A 106 18.09 -25.47 -2.12
N LEU A 107 17.00 -24.93 -1.56
CA LEU A 107 15.75 -25.67 -1.38
C LEU A 107 15.14 -26.10 -2.72
N LEU A 108 15.19 -25.24 -3.73
CA LEU A 108 14.71 -25.57 -5.07
C LEU A 108 15.57 -26.66 -5.72
N ALA A 109 16.89 -26.56 -5.62
CA ALA A 109 17.82 -27.52 -6.22
C ALA A 109 17.70 -28.94 -5.65
N THR A 110 17.29 -29.07 -4.38
CA THR A 110 17.15 -30.35 -3.67
C THR A 110 15.71 -30.89 -3.68
N ALA A 111 14.73 -30.11 -4.13
CA ALA A 111 13.33 -30.52 -4.18
C ALA A 111 13.08 -31.59 -5.27
N SER A 112 12.41 -32.68 -4.89
CA SER A 112 12.05 -33.74 -5.84
C SER A 112 10.94 -33.33 -6.82
N LYS A 113 9.95 -32.54 -6.35
CA LYS A 113 8.80 -32.07 -7.14
C LYS A 113 8.41 -30.65 -6.72
N PRO A 114 9.19 -29.62 -7.09
CA PRO A 114 8.88 -28.24 -6.72
C PRO A 114 7.59 -27.75 -7.38
N LEU A 115 6.80 -26.98 -6.64
CA LEU A 115 5.60 -26.28 -7.12
C LEU A 115 5.74 -24.80 -6.77
N VAL A 116 5.43 -23.93 -7.74
CA VAL A 116 5.41 -22.47 -7.53
C VAL A 116 4.00 -21.96 -7.71
N ILE A 117 3.46 -21.35 -6.64
CA ILE A 117 2.17 -20.67 -6.67
C ILE A 117 2.46 -19.17 -6.72
N LEU A 118 1.97 -18.52 -7.77
CA LEU A 118 2.23 -17.10 -7.98
C LEU A 118 1.00 -16.28 -7.61
N GLY A 119 1.18 -15.33 -6.69
CA GLY A 119 0.13 -14.39 -6.29
C GLY A 119 -0.15 -13.31 -7.35
N GLY A 120 -1.20 -12.52 -7.13
CA GLY A 120 -1.70 -11.54 -8.10
C GLY A 120 -1.05 -10.14 -8.04
N GLY A 121 0.12 -9.95 -7.42
CA GLY A 121 0.71 -8.63 -7.19
C GLY A 121 2.02 -8.41 -7.95
N GLY A 122 2.29 -7.17 -8.36
CA GLY A 122 3.61 -6.75 -8.87
C GLY A 122 3.96 -7.24 -10.29
N TRP A 123 2.99 -7.76 -11.05
CA TRP A 123 3.23 -8.23 -12.40
C TRP A 123 3.56 -7.10 -13.37
N THR A 124 4.74 -7.19 -13.96
CA THR A 124 5.16 -6.38 -15.10
C THR A 124 5.41 -7.30 -16.30
N PRO A 125 5.34 -6.80 -17.54
CA PRO A 125 5.68 -7.61 -18.71
C PRO A 125 7.08 -8.24 -18.61
N GLN A 126 8.02 -7.56 -17.96
CA GLN A 126 9.35 -8.08 -17.69
C GLN A 126 9.33 -9.23 -16.66
N ALA A 127 8.65 -9.05 -15.52
CA ALA A 127 8.53 -10.09 -14.50
C ALA A 127 7.83 -11.35 -15.06
N THR A 128 6.80 -11.18 -15.88
CA THR A 128 6.12 -12.28 -16.57
C THR A 128 7.09 -13.06 -17.46
N ARG A 129 7.90 -12.38 -18.28
CA ARG A 129 8.92 -13.03 -19.12
C ARG A 129 9.98 -13.75 -18.28
N GLN A 130 10.46 -13.13 -17.21
CA GLN A 130 11.46 -13.74 -16.32
C GLN A 130 10.95 -15.04 -15.72
N VAL A 131 9.72 -15.04 -15.20
CA VAL A 131 9.09 -16.24 -14.62
C VAL A 131 8.84 -17.32 -15.68
N GLN A 132 8.45 -16.95 -16.90
CA GLN A 132 8.25 -17.91 -18.00
C GLN A 132 9.55 -18.59 -18.45
N HIS A 133 10.68 -17.89 -18.41
CA HIS A 133 11.98 -18.43 -18.83
C HIS A 133 12.79 -19.06 -17.70
N TRP A 134 12.46 -18.75 -16.44
CA TRP A 134 13.16 -19.26 -15.26
C TRP A 134 13.28 -20.79 -15.21
N PRO A 135 12.23 -21.60 -15.53
CA PRO A 135 12.32 -23.06 -15.53
C PRO A 135 13.38 -23.64 -16.48
N ASN A 136 13.76 -22.91 -17.54
CA ASN A 136 14.76 -23.37 -18.51
C ASN A 136 16.19 -22.99 -18.10
N ALA A 137 16.35 -22.02 -17.20
CA ALA A 137 17.65 -21.53 -16.74
C ALA A 137 18.15 -22.26 -15.49
N THR A 138 17.24 -22.71 -14.63
CA THR A 138 17.56 -23.57 -13.47
C THR A 138 17.44 -25.05 -13.83
N SER A 139 18.33 -25.88 -13.32
CA SER A 139 18.29 -27.35 -13.42
C SER A 139 17.05 -28.01 -12.77
N CYS A 140 16.14 -27.22 -12.19
CA CYS A 140 14.83 -27.65 -11.72
C CYS A 140 13.85 -27.87 -12.87
N ARG A 141 13.46 -29.13 -13.11
CA ARG A 141 12.30 -29.45 -13.92
C ARG A 141 11.03 -29.08 -13.14
N LEU A 142 10.56 -27.85 -13.31
CA LEU A 142 9.24 -27.45 -12.82
C LEU A 142 8.18 -28.08 -13.73
N PRO A 143 7.24 -28.90 -13.22
CA PRO A 143 6.06 -29.26 -13.99
C PRO A 143 5.33 -27.97 -14.38
N SER A 144 4.98 -27.83 -15.65
CA SER A 144 4.60 -26.59 -16.33
C SER A 144 3.28 -25.94 -15.89
N THR A 145 2.73 -26.31 -14.73
CA THR A 145 1.52 -25.70 -14.18
C THR A 145 1.87 -24.45 -13.38
N LEU A 146 2.23 -23.40 -14.11
CA LEU A 146 2.16 -22.02 -13.63
C LEU A 146 0.68 -21.60 -13.62
N THR A 147 -0.02 -21.88 -12.53
CA THR A 147 -1.38 -21.33 -12.33
C THR A 147 -1.23 -19.91 -11.79
N ALA A 148 -1.05 -18.96 -12.70
CA ALA A 148 -1.35 -17.57 -12.40
C ALA A 148 -2.87 -17.47 -12.26
N TRP A 149 -3.37 -17.28 -11.04
CA TRP A 149 -4.79 -16.99 -10.83
C TRP A 149 -5.07 -15.59 -11.40
N THR A 150 -5.66 -15.57 -12.60
CA THR A 150 -6.20 -14.38 -13.30
C THR A 150 -7.49 -13.86 -12.70
#